data_AF-A0AA36H0I8-F1
#
_entry.id   AF-A0AA36H0I8-F1
#
_cell.length_a   1.000
_cell.length_b   1.000
_cell.length_c   1.000
_cell.angle_alpha   90.00
_cell.angle_beta   90.00
_cell.angle_gamma   90.00
#
_symmetry.space_group_name_H-M   'P 1'
#
loop_
_entity.id
_entity.type
_entity.pdbx_description
1 polymer ?
#
loop_
_entity_poly.entity_id
_entity_poly.type
_entity_poly.pdbx_seq_one_letter_code
_entity_poly.pdbx_strand_id
1 'polypeptide(L)'
;MIYNAMIRLHLHSNNSHSITSMKAVFVLLALVISACFAQKCTTTIDCGPGTKCVDGNCKVRPECPMYTPPQLKPGCKLETVLDEKGCPKYKQVC
;
A
#
# COMPACT_ATOMS: atom_id res chain seq x y z
N MET A 1 1.28 -14.68 -9.48
CA MET A 1 0.14 -15.26 -8.72
C MET A 1 -0.22 -14.25 -7.64
N ILE A 2 -1.03 -13.21 -7.89
CA ILE A 2 -2.45 -13.11 -7.45
C ILE A 2 -3.23 -12.08 -8.30
N TYR A 3 -2.62 -11.46 -9.31
CA TYR A 3 -3.31 -10.55 -10.24
C TYR A 3 -4.07 -11.35 -11.31
N ASN A 4 -5.25 -11.91 -10.97
CA ASN A 4 -6.20 -12.37 -12.01
C ASN A 4 -7.64 -12.68 -11.58
N ALA A 5 -8.13 -12.24 -10.42
CA ALA A 5 -9.41 -12.77 -9.90
C ALA A 5 -10.42 -11.75 -9.36
N MET A 6 -10.54 -10.54 -9.92
CA MET A 6 -11.70 -9.69 -9.61
C MET A 6 -12.22 -8.86 -10.78
N ILE A 7 -11.98 -9.33 -12.01
CA ILE A 7 -12.73 -8.94 -13.21
C ILE A 7 -13.73 -10.07 -13.49
N ARG A 8 -14.79 -10.20 -12.68
CA ARG A 8 -16.01 -10.97 -13.02
C ARG A 8 -17.05 -10.89 -11.90
N LEU A 9 -17.61 -9.70 -11.69
CA LEU A 9 -18.97 -9.57 -11.16
C LEU A 9 -19.79 -8.77 -12.17
N HIS A 10 -20.04 -9.41 -13.32
CA HIS A 10 -21.25 -9.15 -14.08
C HIS A 10 -22.40 -9.74 -13.28
N LEU A 11 -23.28 -8.90 -12.75
CA LEU A 11 -24.69 -9.27 -12.64
C LEU A 11 -25.52 -8.15 -13.24
N HIS A 12 -26.07 -8.49 -14.39
CA HIS A 12 -27.14 -7.80 -15.10
C HIS A 12 -28.33 -7.62 -14.14
N SER A 13 -28.70 -6.38 -13.83
CA SER A 13 -30.01 -6.07 -13.24
C SER A 13 -30.59 -4.88 -14.01
N ASN A 14 -31.35 -5.25 -15.05
CA ASN A 14 -32.25 -4.42 -15.84
C ASN A 14 -33.48 -4.04 -14.97
N ASN A 15 -33.72 -2.74 -14.75
CA ASN A 15 -35.01 -2.00 -14.65
C ASN A 15 -34.74 -0.66 -13.92
N SER A 16 -34.28 0.38 -14.61
CA SER A 16 -35.07 1.46 -15.23
C SER A 16 -35.94 2.28 -14.24
N HIS A 17 -35.51 3.54 -14.02
CA HIS A 17 -36.28 4.72 -13.57
C HIS A 17 -36.41 5.14 -12.09
N SER A 18 -36.02 4.36 -11.07
CA SER A 18 -36.04 4.85 -9.65
C SER A 18 -34.70 4.72 -8.89
N ILE A 19 -33.76 3.94 -9.44
CA ILE A 19 -32.51 3.50 -8.77
C ILE A 19 -31.30 4.40 -9.16
N THR A 20 -31.52 5.40 -10.02
CA THR A 20 -30.48 6.26 -10.60
C THR A 20 -29.79 7.13 -9.55
N SER A 21 -30.52 7.59 -8.52
CA SER A 21 -29.98 8.49 -7.49
C SER A 21 -29.14 7.77 -6.42
N MET A 22 -29.50 6.54 -6.05
CA MET A 22 -28.78 5.80 -5.00
C MET A 22 -27.45 5.24 -5.53
N LYS A 23 -27.43 4.73 -6.78
CA LYS A 23 -26.19 4.29 -7.45
C LYS A 23 -25.23 5.46 -7.66
N ALA A 24 -25.72 6.65 -7.99
CA ALA A 24 -24.90 7.85 -8.09
C ALA A 24 -24.25 8.21 -6.75
N VAL A 25 -24.99 8.12 -5.63
CA VAL A 25 -24.45 8.34 -4.28
C VAL A 25 -23.37 7.32 -3.95
N PHE A 26 -23.57 6.04 -4.23
CA PHE A 26 -22.56 5.00 -4.00
C PHE A 26 -21.31 5.18 -4.86
N VAL A 27 -21.47 5.58 -6.14
CA VAL A 27 -20.35 5.87 -7.04
C VAL A 27 -19.58 7.11 -6.55
N LEU A 28 -20.28 8.16 -6.13
CA LEU A 28 -19.66 9.36 -5.56
C LEU A 28 -18.93 9.06 -4.25
N LEU A 29 -19.53 8.26 -3.35
CA LEU A 29 -18.88 7.81 -2.12
C LEU A 29 -17.63 6.98 -2.42
N ALA A 30 -17.70 6.02 -3.34
CA ALA A 30 -16.55 5.21 -3.72
C ALA A 30 -15.41 6.06 -4.33
N LEU A 31 -15.74 7.09 -5.10
CA LEU A 31 -14.75 8.04 -5.65
C LEU A 31 -14.12 8.90 -4.56
N VAL A 32 -14.90 9.41 -3.60
CA VAL A 32 -14.37 10.19 -2.46
C VAL A 32 -13.50 9.32 -1.55
N ILE A 33 -13.94 8.10 -1.26
CA ILE A 33 -13.17 7.12 -0.48
C ILE A 33 -11.86 6.81 -1.20
N SER A 34 -11.90 6.52 -2.51
CA SER A 34 -10.70 6.29 -3.35
C SER A 34 -9.74 7.49 -3.34
N ALA A 35 -10.25 8.72 -3.44
CA ALA A 35 -9.44 9.94 -3.36
C ALA A 35 -8.83 10.19 -1.97
N CYS A 36 -9.49 9.72 -0.90
CA CYS A 36 -8.96 9.72 0.46
C CYS A 36 -7.97 8.57 0.73
N PHE A 37 -8.04 7.48 -0.02
CA PHE A 37 -7.10 6.35 0.06
C PHE A 37 -5.76 6.62 -0.64
N ALA A 38 -5.62 7.74 -1.35
CA ALA A 38 -4.30 8.32 -1.59
C ALA A 38 -3.75 8.67 -0.20
N GLN A 39 -2.92 7.78 0.39
CA GLN A 39 -2.35 7.93 1.72
C GLN A 39 -1.51 9.21 1.78
N LYS A 40 -2.19 10.32 2.05
CA LYS A 40 -1.57 11.61 2.28
C LYS A 40 -0.92 11.52 3.65
N CYS A 41 0.40 11.44 3.67
CA CYS A 41 1.13 11.54 4.93
C CYS A 41 1.14 13.01 5.38
N THR A 42 1.11 13.26 6.68
CA THR A 42 1.32 14.62 7.23
C THR A 42 2.68 14.70 7.91
N THR A 43 3.14 13.58 8.46
CA THR A 43 4.40 13.44 9.16
C THR A 43 5.13 12.19 8.68
N THR A 44 6.43 12.12 8.95
CA THR A 44 7.25 10.94 8.65
C THR A 44 6.81 9.68 9.42
N ILE A 45 6.13 9.84 10.55
CA ILE A 45 5.63 8.72 11.36
C ILE A 45 4.48 8.00 10.65
N ASP A 46 3.74 8.70 9.78
CA ASP A 46 2.69 8.11 8.95
C ASP A 46 3.27 7.19 7.87
N CYS A 47 4.58 7.31 7.61
CA CYS A 47 5.29 6.57 6.60
C CYS A 47 6.06 5.38 7.20
N GLY A 48 6.12 4.28 6.46
CA GLY A 48 6.84 3.09 6.88
C GLY A 48 8.36 3.32 7.02
N PRO A 49 9.09 2.37 7.63
CA PRO A 49 10.52 2.52 7.86
C PRO A 49 11.29 2.75 6.57
N GLY A 50 12.33 3.59 6.63
CA GLY A 50 13.11 3.99 5.46
C GLY A 50 12.39 4.92 4.49
N THR A 51 11.22 5.44 4.84
CA THR A 51 10.50 6.44 4.07
C THR A 51 10.22 7.69 4.90
N LYS A 52 10.01 8.83 4.23
CA LYS A 52 9.68 10.12 4.84
C LYS A 52 8.53 10.78 4.09
N CYS A 53 7.76 11.59 4.79
CA CYS A 53 6.70 12.34 4.16
C CYS A 53 7.28 13.55 3.41
N VAL A 54 7.01 13.63 2.11
CA VAL A 54 7.39 14.76 1.24
C VAL A 54 6.20 15.09 0.36
N ASP A 55 5.72 16.34 0.43
CA ASP A 55 4.57 16.82 -0.33
C ASP A 55 3.33 15.93 -0.19
N GLY A 56 3.07 15.47 1.04
CA GLY A 56 1.97 14.56 1.34
C GLY A 56 2.16 13.13 0.83
N ASN A 57 3.35 12.75 0.37
CA ASN A 57 3.63 11.40 -0.14
C ASN A 57 4.79 10.75 0.62
N CYS A 58 4.67 9.47 0.94
CA CYS A 58 5.80 8.71 1.49
C CYS A 58 6.83 8.44 0.40
N LYS A 59 8.01 9.06 0.53
CA LYS A 59 9.15 8.90 -0.37
C LYS A 59 10.27 8.15 0.34
N VAL A 60 11.03 7.35 -0.40
CA VAL A 60 12.21 6.68 0.14
C VAL A 60 13.21 7.74 0.63
N ARG A 61 13.76 7.51 1.81
CA ARG A 61 14.80 8.34 2.39
C ARG A 61 16.10 8.11 1.62
N PRO A 62 16.68 9.10 0.93
CA PRO A 62 17.93 8.92 0.18
C PRO A 62 19.12 8.55 1.09
N GLU A 63 19.03 8.86 2.38
CA GLU A 63 20.01 8.43 3.39
C GLU A 63 19.93 6.94 3.72
N CYS A 64 18.85 6.25 3.34
CA CYS A 64 18.73 4.81 3.56
C CYS A 64 19.37 4.04 2.39
N PRO A 65 20.37 3.19 2.66
CA PRO A 65 21.00 2.37 1.63
C PRO A 65 20.01 1.34 1.07
N MET A 66 20.06 1.14 -0.25
CA MET A 66 19.34 0.06 -0.90
C MET A 66 20.14 -1.23 -0.75
N TYR A 67 19.65 -2.15 0.08
CA TYR A 67 20.27 -3.46 0.25
C TYR A 67 19.66 -4.47 -0.72
N THR A 68 20.50 -5.23 -1.41
CA THR A 68 20.06 -6.45 -2.08
C THR A 68 19.76 -7.53 -1.02
N PRO A 69 18.65 -8.28 -1.13
CA PRO A 69 18.38 -9.39 -0.21
C PRO A 69 19.55 -10.39 -0.21
N PRO A 70 20.09 -10.78 0.95
CA PRO A 70 21.18 -11.74 1.02
C PRO A 70 20.70 -13.16 0.69
N GLN A 71 21.62 -14.01 0.24
CA GLN A 71 21.35 -15.44 0.04
C GLN A 71 21.10 -16.12 1.40
N LEU A 72 19.91 -16.66 1.59
CA LEU A 72 19.54 -17.37 2.81
C LEU A 72 20.12 -18.78 2.83
N LYS A 73 20.68 -19.18 3.98
CA LYS A 73 21.05 -20.58 4.22
C LYS A 73 19.79 -21.41 4.48
N PRO A 74 19.76 -22.70 4.10
CA PRO A 74 18.65 -23.59 4.40
C PRO A 74 18.33 -23.60 5.90
N GLY A 75 17.04 -23.47 6.25
CA GLY A 75 16.56 -23.45 7.63
C GLY A 75 16.59 -22.08 8.32
N CYS A 76 17.17 -21.05 7.70
CA CYS A 76 17.20 -19.70 8.27
C CYS A 76 16.07 -18.82 7.71
N LYS A 77 15.66 -17.81 8.48
CA LYS A 77 14.66 -16.81 8.10
C LYS A 77 15.32 -15.45 7.86
N LEU A 78 14.71 -14.66 6.99
CA LEU A 78 15.08 -13.26 6.78
C LEU A 78 14.16 -12.38 7.61
N GLU A 79 14.75 -11.60 8.51
CA GLU A 79 14.03 -10.60 9.28
C GLU A 79 14.44 -9.20 8.84
N THR A 80 13.47 -8.30 8.75
CA THR A 80 13.71 -6.88 8.51
C THR A 80 13.84 -6.19 9.86
N VAL A 81 15.02 -5.67 10.15
CA VAL A 81 15.35 -4.97 11.39
C VAL A 81 15.67 -3.52 11.04
N LEU A 82 15.26 -2.58 11.90
CA LEU A 82 15.60 -1.17 11.73
C LEU A 82 16.97 -0.88 12.32
N ASP A 83 17.78 -0.10 11.60
CA ASP A 83 19.02 0.45 12.15
C ASP A 83 18.75 1.65 13.08
N GLU A 84 19.81 2.21 13.66
CA GLU A 84 19.75 3.39 14.54
C GLU A 84 19.12 4.62 13.86
N LYS A 85 19.13 4.67 12.52
CA LYS A 85 18.57 5.74 11.72
C LYS A 85 17.13 5.45 11.28
N GLY A 86 16.56 4.29 11.66
CA GLY A 86 15.23 3.84 11.27
C GLY A 86 15.15 3.34 9.82
N CYS A 87 16.28 3.00 9.20
CA CYS A 87 16.31 2.41 7.87
C CYS A 87 16.16 0.87 7.97
N PRO A 88 15.39 0.24 7.05
CA PRO A 88 15.22 -1.20 7.03
C PRO A 88 16.49 -1.90 6.56
N LYS A 89 16.94 -2.89 7.33
CA LYS A 89 18.08 -3.76 7.02
C LYS A 89 17.65 -5.21 7.15
N TYR A 90 18.19 -6.06 6.28
CA TYR A 90 17.97 -7.50 6.37
C TYR A 90 18.94 -8.14 7.36
N LYS A 91 18.42 -8.96 8.28
CA LYS A 91 19.18 -9.82 9.18
C LYS A 91 18.74 -11.26 8.98
N GLN A 92 19.70 -12.16 8.77
CA GLN A 92 19.43 -13.58 8.72
C GLN A 92 19.39 -14.13 10.15
N VAL A 93 18.32 -14.84 10.50
CA VAL A 93 18.15 -15.53 11.78
C VAL A 93 18.12 -17.03 11.53
N CYS A 94 19.09 -17.71 12.11
CA CYS A 94 19.20 -19.15 12.24
C CYS A 94 19.28 -19.40 13.77
#